data_AF-A0A0C9YC42-F1
#
_entry.id   AF-A0A0C9YC42-F1
#
_cell.length_a   1.000
_cell.length_b   1.000
_cell.length_c   1.000
_cell.angle_alpha   90.00
_cell.angle_beta   90.00
_cell.angle_gamma   90.00
#
_symmetry.space_group_name_H-M   'P 1'
#
loop_
_entity.id
_entity.type
_entity.pdbx_description
1 polymer ?
#
loop_
_entity_poly.entity_id
_entity_poly.type
_entity_poly.pdbx_seq_one_letter_code
_entity_poly.pdbx_strand_id
1 'polypeptide(L)'
;MNSRDLAAIAFAELRRESQDIYNRIHSIAEDAEFVKQVHQHFRDLPLLPNMRCGAWYVDPDIASSEYAYFKSTDGHTNNWSFNLRRPNLHILPLIAQHRGLILVDSTRAGKRMPDALSKTIPIWCSVINRALLLKCHPSGFDGWDTTIYTPPGVVSTQERHQIEAKLDEWAAELAASFYEIPMLQRPLRPVWITPATSTYPDLSSDALSFHPIVCLSASKQIADGLERRTAGFTYIQGSGDDHELWSMGLTPTVFWRNRDQILSATRSALPDIVHTLCSHSDASSGRGIGESRLTPIDHVAGLISLCSTSTLRSAMPLIATSGMAVVCLTSHDLCWLWNANTIEPSRLLCITSPAGKRGQHHFLRTVLPQSVTFIKQHLIGGRRVCIACDSGSDTSVGVCVTALALFFREDGSFHPQDSGQNNLSKGILSTRLQWIISSYPTANPTRTTLKRTNDFLLSPLSGGSRTLEDANNNRGG
;
A
#
# COMPACT_ATOMS: atom_id res chain seq x y z
N MET A 1 32.52 30.53 23.11
CA MET A 1 31.79 29.45 22.41
C MET A 1 32.54 29.13 21.14
N ASN A 2 32.93 27.87 20.92
CA ASN A 2 33.65 27.48 19.70
C ASN A 2 32.69 27.46 18.50
N SER A 3 33.19 27.73 17.29
CA SER A 3 32.42 27.73 16.04
C SER A 3 31.65 26.42 15.80
N ARG A 4 32.20 25.28 16.28
CA ARG A 4 31.53 23.97 16.26
C ARG A 4 30.29 23.88 17.16
N ASP A 5 30.31 24.55 18.32
CA ASP A 5 29.17 24.54 19.26
C ASP A 5 28.02 25.41 18.72
N LEU A 6 28.34 26.54 18.09
CA LEU A 6 27.37 27.41 17.43
C LEU A 6 26.71 26.70 16.23
N ALA A 7 27.49 25.97 15.43
CA ALA A 7 26.95 25.15 14.34
C ALA A 7 26.02 24.04 14.88
N ALA A 8 26.41 23.34 15.95
CA ALA A 8 25.59 22.29 16.55
C ALA A 8 24.26 22.84 17.11
N ILE A 9 24.27 24.00 17.77
CA ILE A 9 23.07 24.66 18.27
C ILE A 9 22.18 25.10 17.10
N ALA A 10 22.74 25.70 16.05
CA ALA A 10 22.00 26.10 14.86
C ALA A 10 21.36 24.88 14.16
N PHE A 11 22.07 23.76 14.03
CA PHE A 11 21.51 22.52 13.46
C PHE A 11 20.40 21.92 14.32
N ALA A 12 20.53 21.96 15.65
CA ALA A 12 19.48 21.50 16.55
C ALA A 12 18.21 22.34 16.43
N GLU A 13 18.37 23.66 16.31
CA GLU A 13 17.26 24.59 16.14
C GLU A 13 16.56 24.44 14.78
N LEU A 14 17.33 24.29 13.70
CA LEU A 14 16.80 23.98 12.38
C LEU A 14 16.03 22.65 12.37
N ARG A 15 16.54 21.63 13.07
CA ARG A 15 15.86 20.35 13.19
C ARG A 15 14.55 20.50 13.95
N ARG A 16 14.54 21.26 15.04
CA ARG A 16 13.34 21.58 15.83
C ARG A 16 12.30 22.32 15.00
N GLU A 17 12.69 23.37 14.27
CA GLU A 17 11.80 24.10 13.36
C GLU A 17 11.27 23.22 12.22
N SER A 18 12.09 22.29 11.70
CA SER A 18 11.68 21.37 10.64
C SER A 18 10.69 20.29 11.10
N GLN A 19 10.62 20.01 12.40
CA GLN A 19 9.69 19.04 13.00
C GLN A 19 8.49 19.73 13.68
N ASP A 20 8.43 21.06 13.61
CA ASP A 20 7.34 21.84 14.17
C ASP A 20 6.03 21.56 13.41
N ILE A 21 5.05 21.01 14.14
CA ILE A 21 3.75 20.60 13.59
C ILE A 21 2.98 21.77 12.97
N TYR A 22 3.08 22.97 13.56
CA TYR A 22 2.43 24.17 13.04
C TYR A 22 2.97 24.53 11.66
N ASN A 23 4.29 24.64 11.52
CA ASN A 23 4.94 24.88 10.24
C ASN A 23 4.58 23.81 9.20
N ARG A 24 4.59 22.52 9.58
CA ARG A 24 4.28 21.38 8.69
C ARG A 24 2.85 21.44 8.16
N ILE A 25 1.86 21.63 9.04
CA ILE A 25 0.45 21.62 8.65
C ILE A 25 0.11 22.83 7.75
N HIS A 26 0.64 24.02 8.07
CA HIS A 26 0.42 25.19 7.21
C HIS A 26 1.12 25.04 5.85
N SER A 27 2.29 24.40 5.81
CA SER A 27 2.96 24.07 4.54
C SER A 27 2.17 23.06 3.71
N ILE A 28 1.57 22.04 4.36
CA ILE A 28 0.67 21.08 3.70
C ILE A 28 -0.53 21.81 3.11
N ALA A 29 -1.15 22.74 3.85
CA ALA A 29 -2.30 23.50 3.37
C ALA A 29 -1.95 24.41 2.18
N GLU A 30 -0.77 25.03 2.16
CA GLU A 30 -0.26 25.80 1.03
C GLU A 30 -0.06 24.91 -0.21
N ASP A 31 0.62 23.78 -0.05
CA ASP A 31 0.87 22.82 -1.14
C ASP A 31 -0.42 22.19 -1.68
N ALA A 32 -1.41 21.93 -0.82
CA ALA A 32 -2.69 21.38 -1.21
C ALA A 32 -3.51 22.34 -2.10
N GLU A 33 -3.37 23.65 -1.90
CA GLU A 33 -4.02 24.65 -2.76
C GLU A 33 -3.43 24.62 -4.18
N PHE A 34 -2.12 24.42 -4.30
CA PHE A 34 -1.48 24.21 -5.60
C PHE A 34 -2.00 22.94 -6.29
N VAL A 35 -2.15 21.83 -5.55
CA VAL A 35 -2.73 20.58 -6.08
C VAL A 35 -4.16 20.82 -6.60
N LYS A 36 -4.97 21.57 -5.86
CA LYS A 36 -6.33 21.96 -6.25
C LYS A 36 -6.34 22.78 -7.53
N GLN A 37 -5.42 23.74 -7.70
CA GLN A 37 -5.30 24.53 -8.93
C GLN A 37 -4.97 23.67 -10.15
N VAL A 38 -4.05 22.71 -10.01
CA VAL A 38 -3.71 21.78 -11.11
C VAL A 38 -4.91 20.91 -11.47
N HIS A 39 -5.64 20.38 -10.49
CA HIS A 39 -6.86 19.61 -10.74
C HIS A 39 -7.95 20.43 -11.42
N GLN A 40 -8.11 21.71 -11.04
CA GLN A 40 -9.05 22.61 -11.72
C GLN A 40 -8.71 22.89 -13.18
N HIS A 41 -7.43 22.80 -13.55
CA HIS A 41 -6.99 22.91 -14.94
C HIS A 41 -7.22 21.60 -15.72
N PHE A 42 -6.98 20.44 -15.09
CA PHE A 42 -7.15 19.12 -15.68
C PHE A 42 -8.37 18.38 -15.10
N ARG A 43 -9.56 18.98 -15.18
CA ARG A 43 -10.77 18.46 -14.49
C ARG A 43 -11.20 17.07 -14.95
N ASP A 44 -10.90 16.72 -16.20
CA ASP A 44 -11.28 15.43 -16.79
C ASP A 44 -10.40 14.28 -16.31
N LEU A 45 -9.23 14.60 -15.72
CA LEU A 45 -8.29 13.60 -15.22
C LEU A 45 -8.55 13.29 -13.75
N PRO A 46 -8.67 12.01 -13.38
CA PRO A 46 -8.85 11.61 -11.99
C PRO A 46 -7.60 11.92 -11.17
N LEU A 47 -7.80 12.47 -9.97
CA LEU A 47 -6.74 12.86 -9.04
C LEU A 47 -6.54 11.80 -7.98
N LEU A 48 -5.36 11.18 -7.96
CA LEU A 48 -5.02 10.08 -7.05
C LEU A 48 -3.86 10.49 -6.13
N PRO A 49 -4.01 10.36 -4.80
CA PRO A 49 -2.89 10.47 -3.90
C PRO A 49 -2.00 9.23 -4.00
N ASN A 50 -0.68 9.41 -4.09
CA ASN A 50 0.25 8.36 -3.71
C ASN A 50 0.21 8.20 -2.19
N MET A 51 -0.29 7.07 -1.68
CA MET A 51 -0.54 6.81 -0.25
C MET A 51 0.71 6.83 0.64
N ARG A 52 1.90 7.07 0.07
CA ARG A 52 3.12 7.36 0.82
C ARG A 52 3.04 8.71 1.53
N CYS A 53 2.69 9.78 0.82
CA CYS A 53 2.49 11.11 1.41
C CYS A 53 1.49 12.00 0.67
N GLY A 54 1.11 11.65 -0.57
CA GLY A 54 0.15 12.38 -1.39
C GLY A 54 -1.20 12.64 -0.72
N ALA A 55 -1.65 11.74 0.16
CA ALA A 55 -2.90 11.87 0.89
C ALA A 55 -2.97 13.12 1.79
N TRP A 56 -1.82 13.69 2.19
CA TRP A 56 -1.78 14.95 2.93
C TRP A 56 -2.18 16.16 2.06
N TYR A 57 -1.98 16.08 0.74
CA TYR A 57 -2.13 17.22 -0.17
C TYR A 57 -3.36 17.13 -1.07
N VAL A 58 -3.97 15.94 -1.18
CA VAL A 58 -5.18 15.72 -1.95
C VAL A 58 -6.39 15.80 -1.04
N ASP A 59 -7.27 16.76 -1.32
CA ASP A 59 -8.56 16.90 -0.63
C ASP A 59 -9.47 15.69 -0.97
N PRO A 60 -9.97 14.95 0.03
CA PRO A 60 -10.88 13.81 -0.17
C PRO A 60 -12.10 14.09 -1.04
N ASP A 61 -12.61 15.32 -1.06
CA ASP A 61 -13.84 15.66 -1.80
C ASP A 61 -13.62 15.75 -3.32
N ILE A 62 -12.36 15.91 -3.76
CA ILE A 62 -11.96 15.94 -5.18
C ILE A 62 -11.14 14.70 -5.58
N ALA A 63 -10.76 13.86 -4.62
CA ALA A 63 -9.98 12.66 -4.88
C ALA A 63 -10.82 11.61 -5.62
N SER A 64 -10.17 10.82 -6.47
CA SER A 64 -10.76 9.56 -6.94
C SER A 64 -10.94 8.59 -5.77
N SER A 65 -11.90 7.66 -5.89
CA SER A 65 -12.09 6.55 -4.94
C SER A 65 -10.90 5.58 -4.93
N GLU A 66 -10.17 5.51 -6.05
CA GLU A 66 -8.96 4.70 -6.16
C GLU A 66 -7.74 5.42 -5.57
N TYR A 67 -6.78 4.65 -5.08
CA TYR A 67 -5.52 5.17 -4.55
C TYR A 67 -4.32 4.50 -5.22
N ALA A 68 -3.17 5.16 -5.17
CA ALA A 68 -1.91 4.61 -5.67
C ALA A 68 -0.92 4.37 -4.52
N TYR A 69 -0.04 3.39 -4.68
CA TYR A 69 1.07 3.15 -3.75
C TYR A 69 2.35 2.91 -4.53
N PHE A 70 3.04 4.00 -4.88
CA PHE A 70 4.37 3.97 -5.50
C PHE A 70 5.43 4.24 -4.45
N LYS A 71 6.35 3.29 -4.24
CA LYS A 71 7.40 3.43 -3.23
C LYS A 71 8.67 3.98 -3.86
N SER A 72 9.15 5.11 -3.36
CA SER A 72 10.40 5.76 -3.81
C SER A 72 11.62 4.84 -3.82
N THR A 73 11.70 3.86 -2.91
CA THR A 73 12.81 2.89 -2.86
C THR A 73 12.97 2.05 -4.12
N ASP A 74 11.88 1.89 -4.87
CA ASP A 74 11.86 1.12 -6.12
C ASP A 74 12.44 1.95 -7.29
N GLY A 75 12.73 3.24 -7.07
CA GLY A 75 13.39 4.17 -7.99
C GLY A 75 14.70 4.76 -7.44
N HIS A 76 15.25 4.24 -6.34
CA HIS A 76 16.52 4.74 -5.80
C HIS A 76 17.67 4.44 -6.76
N THR A 77 18.64 5.36 -6.83
CA THR A 77 19.83 5.18 -7.68
C THR A 77 20.55 3.87 -7.31
N ASN A 78 20.90 3.09 -8.32
CA ASN A 78 21.46 1.73 -8.23
C ASN A 78 20.52 0.67 -7.61
N ASN A 79 19.27 1.02 -7.32
CA ASN A 79 18.26 0.11 -6.78
C ASN A 79 16.89 0.39 -7.41
N TRP A 80 16.80 0.11 -8.72
CA TRP A 80 15.56 0.20 -9.49
C TRP A 80 14.90 -1.17 -9.55
N SER A 81 13.57 -1.21 -9.43
CA SER A 81 12.79 -2.45 -9.51
C SER A 81 11.35 -2.19 -9.91
N PHE A 82 10.74 -3.12 -10.66
CA PHE A 82 9.29 -3.23 -10.76
C PHE A 82 8.79 -4.24 -9.72
N ASN A 83 7.94 -3.83 -8.78
CA ASN A 83 7.55 -4.68 -7.66
C ASN A 83 6.21 -5.40 -7.91
N LEU A 84 6.24 -6.69 -8.22
CA LEU A 84 5.03 -7.49 -8.40
C LEU A 84 4.16 -7.64 -7.13
N ARG A 85 4.63 -7.22 -5.95
CA ARG A 85 3.80 -7.15 -4.74
C ARG A 85 3.03 -5.83 -4.61
N ARG A 86 3.36 -4.84 -5.44
CA ARG A 86 2.69 -3.53 -5.49
C ARG A 86 2.64 -3.06 -6.94
N PRO A 87 1.97 -3.84 -7.82
CA PRO A 87 2.04 -3.58 -9.25
C PRO A 87 1.13 -2.41 -9.67
N ASN A 88 0.24 -1.92 -8.79
CA ASN A 88 -0.68 -0.81 -9.03
C ASN A 88 -1.55 -0.98 -10.30
N LEU A 89 -1.87 -2.22 -10.69
CA LEU A 89 -2.63 -2.49 -11.93
C LEU A 89 -4.11 -2.13 -11.80
N HIS A 90 -4.63 -2.04 -10.58
CA HIS A 90 -6.02 -1.68 -10.28
C HIS A 90 -6.38 -0.26 -10.74
N ILE A 91 -5.39 0.62 -10.99
CA ILE A 91 -5.63 1.96 -11.54
C ILE A 91 -5.73 1.98 -13.08
N LEU A 92 -5.35 0.89 -13.77
CA LEU A 92 -5.38 0.83 -15.24
C LEU A 92 -6.79 0.97 -15.83
N PRO A 93 -7.86 0.35 -15.28
CA PRO A 93 -9.22 0.58 -15.76
C PRO A 93 -9.63 2.05 -15.68
N LEU A 94 -9.22 2.75 -14.62
CA LEU A 94 -9.48 4.17 -14.44
C LEU A 94 -8.74 5.01 -15.50
N ILE A 95 -7.49 4.66 -15.83
CA ILE A 95 -6.73 5.30 -16.92
C ILE A 95 -7.42 5.07 -18.26
N ALA A 96 -7.84 3.83 -18.55
CA ALA A 96 -8.52 3.51 -19.80
C ALA A 96 -9.81 4.32 -19.97
N GLN A 97 -10.57 4.50 -18.88
CA GLN A 97 -11.81 5.26 -18.86
C GLN A 97 -11.59 6.77 -19.04
N HIS A 98 -10.67 7.36 -18.29
CA HIS A 98 -10.44 8.81 -18.29
C HIS A 98 -9.32 9.28 -19.24
N ARG A 99 -8.72 8.32 -19.94
CA ARG A 99 -7.60 8.49 -20.87
C ARG A 99 -6.35 9.13 -20.26
N GLY A 100 -6.18 9.06 -18.94
CA GLY A 100 -5.05 9.62 -18.20
C GLY A 100 -5.36 9.68 -16.71
N LEU A 101 -4.41 10.19 -15.91
CA LEU A 101 -4.61 10.43 -14.47
C LEU A 101 -3.59 11.43 -13.91
N ILE A 102 -3.84 11.94 -12.70
CA ILE A 102 -2.90 12.77 -11.92
C ILE A 102 -2.47 12.00 -10.66
N LEU A 103 -1.16 11.85 -10.43
CA LEU A 103 -0.58 11.30 -9.21
C LEU A 103 0.09 12.38 -8.40
N VAL A 104 -0.34 12.52 -7.15
CA VAL A 104 0.22 13.49 -6.22
C VAL A 104 1.19 12.82 -5.26
N ASP A 105 2.41 13.36 -5.19
CA ASP A 105 3.40 12.97 -4.21
C ASP A 105 4.26 14.19 -3.83
N SER A 106 5.09 14.06 -2.80
CA SER A 106 6.01 15.13 -2.40
C SER A 106 7.36 14.56 -1.98
N THR A 107 8.35 15.43 -1.81
CA THR A 107 9.65 15.05 -1.29
C THR A 107 10.22 16.13 -0.40
N ARG A 108 11.05 15.72 0.55
CA ARG A 108 11.79 16.60 1.46
C ARG A 108 12.74 17.56 0.75
N ALA A 109 13.18 18.56 1.51
CA ALA A 109 14.18 19.54 1.11
C ALA A 109 15.41 18.91 0.45
N GLY A 110 15.91 19.58 -0.60
CA GLY A 110 17.10 19.19 -1.36
C GLY A 110 16.83 18.36 -2.62
N LYS A 111 15.62 17.79 -2.77
CA LYS A 111 15.19 17.14 -4.02
C LYS A 111 14.19 18.02 -4.76
N ARG A 112 14.32 18.08 -6.09
CA ARG A 112 13.33 18.76 -6.96
C ARG A 112 12.01 17.97 -7.05
N MET A 113 12.08 16.64 -6.99
CA MET A 113 10.94 15.75 -7.15
C MET A 113 11.21 14.40 -6.47
N PRO A 114 10.20 13.73 -5.88
CA PRO A 114 10.38 12.38 -5.33
C PRO A 114 10.81 11.36 -6.37
N ASP A 115 11.62 10.38 -5.94
CA ASP A 115 12.06 9.25 -6.77
C ASP A 115 10.88 8.42 -7.30
N ALA A 116 9.75 8.42 -6.58
CA ALA A 116 8.51 7.79 -7.02
C ALA A 116 7.99 8.40 -8.34
N LEU A 117 7.97 9.73 -8.44
CA LEU A 117 7.52 10.46 -9.63
C LEU A 117 8.60 10.52 -10.72
N SER A 118 9.89 10.59 -10.35
CA SER A 118 10.99 10.74 -11.30
C SER A 118 11.48 9.45 -11.92
N LYS A 119 11.31 8.31 -11.24
CA LYS A 119 11.83 7.00 -11.69
C LYS A 119 10.83 5.87 -11.54
N THR A 120 10.20 5.69 -10.38
CA THR A 120 9.30 4.52 -10.16
C THR A 120 8.10 4.51 -11.10
N ILE A 121 7.39 5.63 -11.24
CA ILE A 121 6.25 5.76 -12.17
C ILE A 121 6.70 5.67 -13.64
N PRO A 122 7.79 6.32 -14.07
CA PRO A 122 8.38 6.08 -15.39
C PRO A 122 8.69 4.63 -15.71
N ILE A 123 9.32 3.90 -14.77
CA ILE A 123 9.56 2.46 -14.88
C ILE A 123 8.23 1.73 -15.03
N TRP A 124 7.26 2.04 -14.18
CA TRP A 124 5.94 1.42 -14.20
C TRP A 124 5.21 1.60 -15.54
N CYS A 125 5.19 2.81 -16.08
CA CYS A 125 4.58 3.10 -17.39
C CYS A 125 5.24 2.26 -18.50
N SER A 126 6.57 2.27 -18.57
CA SER A 126 7.29 1.56 -19.63
C SER A 126 7.17 0.04 -19.50
N VAL A 127 7.21 -0.51 -18.27
CA VAL A 127 7.02 -1.94 -18.02
C VAL A 127 5.62 -2.39 -18.44
N ILE A 128 4.57 -1.61 -18.14
CA ILE A 128 3.21 -1.93 -18.59
C ILE A 128 3.10 -1.88 -20.11
N ASN A 129 3.61 -0.83 -20.75
CA ASN A 129 3.58 -0.71 -22.21
C ASN A 129 4.25 -1.91 -22.89
N ARG A 130 5.40 -2.37 -22.36
CA ARG A 130 6.12 -3.55 -22.86
C ARG A 130 5.39 -4.85 -22.54
N ALA A 131 4.87 -5.01 -21.33
CA ALA A 131 4.15 -6.21 -20.92
C ALA A 131 2.84 -6.41 -21.70
N LEU A 132 2.15 -5.32 -22.06
CA LEU A 132 0.99 -5.36 -22.96
C LEU A 132 1.36 -5.94 -24.32
N LEU A 133 2.48 -5.52 -24.93
CA LEU A 133 2.95 -6.11 -26.19
C LEU A 133 3.23 -7.61 -26.10
N LEU A 134 3.71 -8.09 -24.93
CA LEU A 134 4.00 -9.50 -24.70
C LEU A 134 2.72 -10.33 -24.46
N LYS A 135 1.73 -9.81 -23.72
CA LYS A 135 0.49 -10.53 -23.38
C LYS A 135 -0.58 -10.41 -24.45
N CYS A 136 -0.80 -9.21 -24.94
CA CYS A 136 -1.96 -8.86 -25.74
C CYS A 136 -1.51 -7.86 -26.81
N HIS A 137 -1.12 -8.33 -27.99
CA HIS A 137 -0.77 -7.44 -29.11
C HIS A 137 -1.88 -6.39 -29.32
N PRO A 138 -1.67 -5.11 -28.93
CA PRO A 138 -2.71 -4.10 -29.00
C PRO A 138 -3.05 -3.89 -30.47
N SER A 139 -4.20 -4.40 -30.89
CA SER A 139 -4.57 -4.44 -32.30
C SER A 139 -4.96 -3.03 -32.74
N GLY A 140 -4.31 -2.48 -33.76
CA GLY A 140 -4.78 -1.27 -34.45
C GLY A 140 -4.19 0.07 -34.01
N PHE A 141 -3.11 0.09 -33.22
CA PHE A 141 -2.35 1.33 -32.97
C PHE A 141 -0.94 1.23 -33.57
N ASP A 142 -0.75 1.77 -34.77
CA ASP A 142 0.56 1.94 -35.38
C ASP A 142 1.35 2.99 -34.58
N GLY A 143 2.40 2.55 -33.86
CA GLY A 143 3.26 3.45 -33.08
C GLY A 143 3.17 3.30 -31.55
N TRP A 144 2.89 2.10 -31.03
CA TRP A 144 2.91 1.83 -29.59
C TRP A 144 4.29 2.07 -28.96
N ASP A 145 4.39 3.12 -28.15
CA ASP A 145 5.65 3.59 -27.57
C ASP A 145 6.02 2.86 -26.27
N THR A 146 7.17 2.19 -26.27
CA THR A 146 7.74 1.46 -25.14
C THR A 146 8.93 2.17 -24.48
N THR A 147 9.24 3.39 -24.93
CA THR A 147 10.37 4.19 -24.46
C THR A 147 10.16 4.58 -23.00
N ILE A 148 11.25 4.60 -22.22
CA ILE A 148 11.23 5.17 -20.87
C ILE A 148 11.40 6.69 -20.92
N TYR A 149 10.45 7.40 -20.32
CA TYR A 149 10.49 8.85 -20.18
C TYR A 149 10.81 9.23 -18.75
N THR A 150 11.93 9.92 -18.53
CA THR A 150 12.32 10.47 -17.22
C THR A 150 12.33 12.00 -17.26
N PRO A 151 12.12 12.67 -16.12
CA PRO A 151 12.11 14.14 -16.05
C PRO A 151 13.48 14.74 -16.42
N PRO A 152 13.52 15.70 -17.38
CA PRO A 152 14.75 16.37 -17.76
C PRO A 152 15.44 17.06 -16.58
N GLY A 153 16.75 16.88 -16.45
CA GLY A 153 17.56 17.52 -15.41
C GLY A 153 17.41 16.96 -13.99
N VAL A 154 16.56 15.93 -13.79
CA VAL A 154 16.44 15.23 -12.49
C VAL A 154 17.07 13.84 -12.55
N VAL A 155 16.93 13.13 -13.67
CA VAL A 155 17.54 11.82 -13.90
C VAL A 155 18.60 11.95 -14.99
N SER A 156 19.82 11.50 -14.71
CA SER A 156 20.92 11.55 -15.68
C SER A 156 20.67 10.60 -16.87
N THR A 157 21.27 10.90 -18.02
CA THR A 157 21.19 10.03 -19.21
C THR A 157 21.76 8.64 -18.95
N GLN A 158 22.86 8.56 -18.19
CA GLN A 158 23.47 7.31 -17.78
C GLN A 158 22.54 6.48 -16.88
N GLU A 159 21.93 7.11 -15.86
CA GLU A 159 20.97 6.44 -14.99
C GLU A 159 19.75 5.94 -15.79
N ARG A 160 19.22 6.77 -16.70
CA ARG A 160 18.12 6.36 -17.59
C ARG A 160 18.49 5.13 -18.42
N HIS A 161 19.69 5.07 -18.99
CA HIS A 161 20.14 3.92 -19.77
C HIS A 161 20.29 2.65 -18.93
N GLN A 162 20.79 2.77 -17.68
CA GLN A 162 20.89 1.63 -16.75
C GLN A 162 19.52 1.08 -16.34
N ILE A 163 18.52 1.96 -16.19
CA ILE A 163 17.13 1.56 -15.96
C ILE A 163 16.59 0.85 -17.21
N GLU A 164 16.81 1.44 -18.40
CA GLU A 164 16.30 0.95 -19.68
C GLU A 164 16.73 -0.49 -19.96
N ALA A 165 17.97 -0.85 -19.63
CA ALA A 165 18.50 -2.21 -19.77
C ALA A 165 17.78 -3.29 -18.94
N LYS A 166 16.96 -2.91 -17.95
CA LYS A 166 16.22 -3.84 -17.07
C LYS A 166 14.73 -3.95 -17.39
N LEU A 167 14.21 -3.08 -18.26
CA LEU A 167 12.76 -2.97 -18.47
C LEU A 167 12.16 -4.21 -19.12
N ASP A 168 12.88 -4.87 -20.03
CA ASP A 168 12.38 -6.07 -20.72
C ASP A 168 12.25 -7.27 -19.77
N GLU A 169 13.18 -7.42 -18.83
CA GLU A 169 13.11 -8.45 -17.79
C GLU A 169 11.87 -8.25 -16.92
N TRP A 170 11.65 -7.04 -16.41
CA TRP A 170 10.47 -6.73 -15.60
C TRP A 170 9.15 -6.85 -16.37
N ALA A 171 9.14 -6.50 -17.65
CA ALA A 171 7.98 -6.68 -18.52
C ALA A 171 7.66 -8.17 -18.72
N ALA A 172 8.69 -9.01 -18.93
CA ALA A 172 8.52 -10.45 -19.03
C ALA A 172 8.04 -11.07 -17.70
N GLU A 173 8.57 -10.63 -16.56
CA GLU A 173 8.11 -11.07 -15.23
C GLU A 173 6.63 -10.71 -14.99
N LEU A 174 6.22 -9.49 -15.34
CA LEU A 174 4.82 -9.07 -15.26
C LEU A 174 3.94 -9.88 -16.23
N ALA A 175 4.41 -10.09 -17.46
CA ALA A 175 3.71 -10.89 -18.46
C ALA A 175 3.56 -12.36 -18.04
N ALA A 176 4.53 -12.92 -17.33
CA ALA A 176 4.47 -14.29 -16.80
C ALA A 176 3.69 -14.41 -15.47
N SER A 177 3.35 -13.28 -14.84
CA SER A 177 2.65 -13.27 -13.55
C SER A 177 1.15 -13.59 -13.68
N PHE A 178 0.52 -13.89 -12.54
CA PHE A 178 -0.92 -14.15 -12.44
C PHE A 178 -1.78 -12.96 -12.84
N TYR A 179 -1.25 -11.73 -12.80
CA TYR A 179 -2.05 -10.54 -13.00
C TYR A 179 -2.60 -10.43 -14.42
N GLU A 180 -3.88 -10.10 -14.52
CA GLU A 180 -4.47 -9.59 -15.75
C GLU A 180 -4.08 -8.11 -15.93
N ILE A 181 -3.65 -7.76 -17.14
CA ILE A 181 -3.32 -6.38 -17.48
C ILE A 181 -4.47 -5.88 -18.36
N PRO A 182 -5.31 -4.95 -17.88
CA PRO A 182 -6.38 -4.38 -18.68
C PRO A 182 -5.85 -3.80 -19.99
N MET A 183 -6.58 -4.04 -21.07
CA MET A 183 -6.22 -3.50 -22.39
C MET A 183 -6.30 -1.97 -22.36
N LEU A 184 -5.26 -1.31 -22.89
CA LEU A 184 -5.19 0.13 -23.04
C LEU A 184 -5.23 0.50 -24.52
N GLN A 185 -5.92 1.59 -24.86
CA GLN A 185 -6.06 2.06 -26.23
C GLN A 185 -4.81 2.80 -26.72
N ARG A 186 -4.02 3.36 -25.79
CA ARG A 186 -2.78 4.10 -26.07
C ARG A 186 -1.72 3.77 -25.00
N PRO A 187 -0.42 3.88 -25.32
CA PRO A 187 0.65 3.66 -24.34
C PRO A 187 0.57 4.68 -23.19
N LEU A 188 1.04 4.29 -22.01
CA LEU A 188 1.17 5.18 -20.86
C LEU A 188 2.41 6.06 -21.02
N ARG A 189 2.31 7.34 -20.67
CA ARG A 189 3.48 8.24 -20.65
C ARG A 189 3.43 9.22 -19.49
N PRO A 190 4.51 9.30 -18.68
CA PRO A 190 4.57 10.26 -17.58
C PRO A 190 4.79 11.70 -18.08
N VAL A 191 4.16 12.64 -17.39
CA VAL A 191 4.30 14.10 -17.57
C VAL A 191 4.49 14.72 -16.19
N TRP A 192 5.40 15.67 -16.01
CA TRP A 192 5.74 16.19 -14.68
C TRP A 192 5.30 17.63 -14.49
N ILE A 193 4.66 17.90 -13.35
CA ILE A 193 4.23 19.23 -12.94
C ILE A 193 4.77 19.50 -11.54
N THR A 194 5.29 20.71 -11.33
CA THR A 194 5.82 21.20 -10.05
C THR A 194 5.32 22.62 -9.82
N PRO A 195 5.44 23.19 -8.61
CA PRO A 195 5.11 24.60 -8.37
C PRO A 195 5.94 25.59 -9.21
N ALA A 196 7.06 25.15 -9.78
CA ALA A 196 7.87 25.96 -10.70
C ALA A 196 7.39 25.92 -12.15
N THR A 197 6.38 25.09 -12.48
CA THR A 197 5.82 24.97 -13.84
C THR A 197 4.95 26.19 -14.13
N SER A 198 5.41 27.07 -15.01
CA SER A 198 4.71 28.31 -15.37
C SER A 198 3.62 28.15 -16.42
N THR A 199 3.72 27.13 -17.27
CA THR A 199 2.74 26.84 -18.33
C THR A 199 2.47 25.34 -18.32
N TYR A 200 1.20 24.99 -18.18
CA TYR A 200 0.78 23.59 -18.18
C TYR A 200 0.75 23.03 -19.61
N PRO A 201 1.13 21.75 -19.78
CA PRO A 201 1.04 21.10 -21.08
C PRO A 201 -0.43 20.96 -21.50
N ASP A 202 -0.69 21.14 -22.79
CA ASP A 202 -1.99 20.80 -23.36
C ASP A 202 -2.14 19.28 -23.37
N LEU A 203 -3.03 18.78 -22.51
CA LEU A 203 -3.34 17.37 -22.38
C LEU A 203 -4.76 17.03 -22.89
N SER A 204 -5.32 17.88 -23.76
CA SER A 204 -6.65 17.66 -24.33
C SER A 204 -6.76 16.29 -25.02
N SER A 205 -7.82 15.56 -24.65
CA SER A 205 -7.89 14.09 -24.72
C SER A 205 -7.87 13.48 -26.13
N ASP A 206 -8.12 14.25 -27.18
CA ASP A 206 -8.33 13.70 -28.53
C ASP A 206 -7.05 13.64 -29.39
N ALA A 207 -6.09 14.55 -29.18
CA ALA A 207 -4.88 14.65 -30.01
C ALA A 207 -3.67 13.83 -29.50
N LEU A 208 -3.68 13.39 -28.23
CA LEU A 208 -2.52 12.74 -27.62
C LEU A 208 -2.36 11.29 -28.05
N SER A 209 -1.23 10.90 -28.65
CA SER A 209 -0.93 9.49 -28.98
C SER A 209 -0.71 8.55 -27.77
N PHE A 210 -0.91 9.03 -26.54
CA PHE A 210 -0.64 8.31 -25.29
C PHE A 210 -1.65 8.71 -24.19
N HIS A 211 -1.75 7.90 -23.14
CA HIS A 211 -2.45 8.26 -21.90
C HIS A 211 -1.49 8.97 -20.92
N PRO A 212 -1.67 10.27 -20.63
CA PRO A 212 -0.80 10.99 -19.71
C PRO A 212 -0.96 10.52 -18.27
N ILE A 213 0.18 10.27 -17.64
CA ILE A 213 0.31 10.06 -16.20
C ILE A 213 0.94 11.33 -15.62
N VAL A 214 0.13 12.25 -15.13
CA VAL A 214 0.60 13.54 -14.60
C VAL A 214 1.19 13.32 -13.21
N CYS A 215 2.51 13.22 -13.16
CA CYS A 215 3.32 13.18 -11.95
C CYS A 215 3.40 14.59 -11.32
N LEU A 216 2.51 14.88 -10.38
CA LEU A 216 2.41 16.14 -9.68
C LEU A 216 3.23 16.11 -8.37
N SER A 217 4.36 16.82 -8.36
CA SER A 217 5.11 17.06 -7.12
C SER A 217 4.46 18.23 -6.39
N ALA A 218 3.81 17.98 -5.26
CA ALA A 218 3.01 19.00 -4.55
C ALA A 218 3.88 20.14 -3.99
N SER A 219 5.00 19.80 -3.35
CA SER A 219 5.80 20.78 -2.63
C SER A 219 6.75 21.59 -3.50
N LYS A 220 6.89 22.88 -3.16
CA LYS A 220 7.84 23.81 -3.76
C LYS A 220 9.27 23.43 -3.38
N GLN A 221 10.16 23.42 -4.37
CA GLN A 221 11.60 23.29 -4.11
C GLN A 221 12.13 24.60 -3.56
N ILE A 222 12.67 24.58 -2.34
CA ILE A 222 13.36 25.72 -1.73
C ILE A 222 14.84 25.61 -2.08
N ALA A 223 15.39 26.60 -2.78
CA ALA A 223 16.80 26.62 -3.16
C ALA A 223 17.71 27.03 -1.98
N ASP A 224 17.29 28.03 -1.19
CA ASP A 224 18.11 28.62 -0.13
C ASP A 224 17.32 28.81 1.18
N GLY A 225 17.78 28.17 2.26
CA GLY A 225 17.39 28.49 3.64
C GLY A 225 15.93 28.17 4.02
N LEU A 226 15.37 29.03 4.87
CA LEU A 226 13.99 28.96 5.38
C LEU A 226 13.15 30.06 4.74
N GLU A 227 12.05 29.71 4.09
CA GLU A 227 11.08 30.70 3.61
C GLU A 227 10.02 30.96 4.68
N ARG A 228 10.07 32.12 5.35
CA ARG A 228 9.02 32.54 6.29
C ARG A 228 7.86 33.18 5.53
N ARG A 229 6.65 32.72 5.79
CA ARG A 229 5.42 33.27 5.22
C ARG A 229 4.91 34.42 6.08
N THR A 230 4.21 35.36 5.45
CA THR A 230 3.55 36.49 6.12
C THR A 230 2.53 36.02 7.16
N ALA A 231 1.96 34.82 6.98
CA ALA A 231 1.05 34.16 7.92
C ALA A 231 1.73 33.59 9.19
N GLY A 232 3.02 33.87 9.43
CA GLY A 232 3.69 33.56 10.70
C GLY A 232 4.18 32.11 10.86
N PHE A 233 4.24 31.36 9.76
CA PHE A 233 4.86 30.03 9.74
C PHE A 233 6.06 29.99 8.78
N THR A 234 6.94 29.03 9.02
CA THR A 234 8.04 28.74 8.12
C THR A 234 7.64 27.61 7.18
N TYR A 235 7.74 27.84 5.87
CA TYR A 235 7.41 26.83 4.89
C TYR A 235 8.44 25.69 4.90
N ILE A 236 7.94 24.45 4.96
CA ILE A 236 8.74 23.23 4.97
C ILE A 236 8.36 22.39 3.77
N GLN A 237 9.30 22.26 2.83
CA GLN A 237 9.15 21.41 1.65
C GLN A 237 8.92 19.94 2.06
N GLY A 238 7.92 19.29 1.44
CA GLY A 238 7.63 17.87 1.65
C GLY A 238 7.10 17.59 3.04
N SER A 239 6.23 18.47 3.53
CA SER A 239 5.76 18.43 4.92
C SER A 239 5.06 17.12 5.29
N GLY A 240 4.27 16.55 4.37
CA GLY A 240 3.59 15.26 4.54
C GLY A 240 4.50 14.02 4.49
N ASP A 241 5.77 14.16 4.08
CA ASP A 241 6.73 13.04 4.04
C ASP A 241 7.27 12.72 5.45
N ASP A 242 7.44 11.42 5.74
CA ASP A 242 7.84 10.90 7.06
C ASP A 242 7.08 11.56 8.24
N HIS A 243 5.76 11.68 8.10
CA HIS A 243 4.87 12.29 9.08
C HIS A 243 4.93 11.62 10.46
N GLU A 244 5.40 10.38 10.56
CA GLU A 244 5.62 9.67 11.82
C GLU A 244 6.61 10.40 12.75
N LEU A 245 7.44 11.31 12.21
CA LEU A 245 8.42 12.07 12.98
C LEU A 245 7.88 13.36 13.62
N TRP A 246 6.73 13.87 13.17
CA TRP A 246 6.22 15.19 13.60
C TRP A 246 4.71 15.25 13.85
N SER A 247 3.93 14.31 13.30
CA SER A 247 2.46 14.39 13.27
C SER A 247 1.78 14.23 14.62
N MET A 248 2.47 13.72 15.64
CA MET A 248 1.87 13.44 16.95
C MET A 248 0.62 12.53 16.87
N GLY A 249 0.61 11.60 15.90
CA GLY A 249 -0.52 10.71 15.63
C GLY A 249 -1.56 11.27 14.65
N LEU A 250 -1.43 12.53 14.21
CA LEU A 250 -2.30 13.10 13.19
C LEU A 250 -2.15 12.34 11.87
N THR A 251 -3.28 11.93 11.29
CA THR A 251 -3.34 11.29 9.98
C THR A 251 -3.95 12.23 8.94
N PRO A 252 -3.71 12.01 7.63
CA PRO A 252 -4.34 12.82 6.58
C PRO A 252 -5.86 12.88 6.72
N THR A 253 -6.50 11.76 7.03
CA THR A 253 -7.96 11.68 7.21
C THR A 253 -8.45 12.58 8.35
N VAL A 254 -7.76 12.57 9.49
CA VAL A 254 -8.12 13.43 10.64
C VAL A 254 -7.84 14.89 10.32
N PHE A 255 -6.74 15.18 9.62
CA PHE A 255 -6.41 16.53 9.16
C PHE A 255 -7.50 17.11 8.27
N TRP A 256 -7.87 16.42 7.18
CA TRP A 256 -8.87 16.93 6.23
C TRP A 256 -10.24 17.16 6.85
N ARG A 257 -10.69 16.23 7.71
CA ARG A 257 -11.99 16.36 8.41
C ARG A 257 -12.05 17.55 9.37
N ASN A 258 -10.91 17.94 9.95
CA ASN A 258 -10.83 18.99 10.97
C ASN A 258 -9.97 20.16 10.47
N ARG A 259 -9.85 20.33 9.14
CA ARG A 259 -8.91 21.23 8.49
C ARG A 259 -9.02 22.66 9.02
N ASP A 260 -10.23 23.20 9.08
CA ASP A 260 -10.46 24.58 9.48
C ASP A 260 -10.14 24.80 10.97
N GLN A 261 -10.49 23.84 11.83
CA GLN A 261 -10.16 23.88 13.26
C GLN A 261 -8.64 23.81 13.48
N ILE A 262 -7.95 22.94 12.75
CA ILE A 262 -6.51 22.76 12.86
C ILE A 262 -5.76 23.99 12.33
N LEU A 263 -6.18 24.56 11.20
CA LEU A 263 -5.50 25.70 10.56
C LEU A 263 -5.78 27.04 11.26
N SER A 264 -6.86 27.13 12.05
CA SER A 264 -7.16 28.32 12.88
C SER A 264 -6.52 28.27 14.27
N ALA A 265 -5.95 27.12 14.67
CA ALA A 265 -5.31 26.95 15.95
C ALA A 265 -4.04 27.80 16.07
N THR A 266 -3.76 28.31 17.27
CA THR A 266 -2.47 28.93 17.55
C THR A 266 -1.37 27.87 17.68
N ARG A 267 -0.12 28.26 17.40
CA ARG A 267 1.05 27.36 17.52
C ARG A 267 1.14 26.65 18.88
N SER A 268 0.74 27.30 19.98
CA SER A 268 0.77 26.73 21.32
C SER A 268 -0.40 25.78 21.61
N ALA A 269 -1.59 26.01 21.02
CA ALA A 269 -2.78 25.20 21.27
C ALA A 269 -2.87 23.97 20.33
N LEU A 270 -2.19 24.02 19.19
CA LEU A 270 -2.26 22.98 18.16
C LEU A 270 -1.90 21.57 18.67
N PRO A 271 -0.83 21.36 19.46
CA PRO A 271 -0.52 20.03 20.00
C PRO A 271 -1.66 19.40 20.82
N ASP A 272 -2.33 20.20 21.66
CA ASP A 272 -3.43 19.75 22.52
C ASP A 272 -4.70 19.42 21.71
N ILE A 273 -4.96 20.21 20.66
CA ILE A 273 -6.05 19.96 19.71
C ILE A 273 -5.80 18.64 18.97
N VAL A 274 -4.59 18.43 18.47
CA VAL A 274 -4.23 17.18 17.77
C VAL A 274 -4.37 15.97 18.70
N HIS A 275 -3.91 16.07 19.94
CA HIS A 275 -4.07 15.00 20.93
C HIS A 275 -5.56 14.67 21.18
N THR A 276 -6.39 15.70 21.34
CA THR A 276 -7.84 15.56 21.50
C THR A 276 -8.49 14.89 20.27
N LEU A 277 -8.15 15.34 19.07
CA LEU A 277 -8.72 14.79 17.83
C LEU A 277 -8.31 13.33 17.60
N CYS A 278 -7.05 12.99 17.84
CA CYS A 278 -6.55 11.62 17.67
C CYS A 278 -7.21 10.65 18.67
N SER A 279 -7.36 11.07 19.94
CA SER A 279 -8.02 10.24 20.97
C SER A 279 -9.51 10.01 20.71
N HIS A 280 -10.23 10.97 20.14
CA HIS A 280 -11.64 10.80 19.76
C HIS A 280 -11.80 10.01 18.44
N SER A 281 -10.82 10.11 17.54
CA SER A 281 -10.84 9.40 16.25
C SER A 281 -10.69 7.88 16.41
N ASP A 282 -9.99 7.42 17.45
CA ASP A 282 -9.90 5.99 17.78
C ASP A 282 -11.28 5.40 18.17
N ALA A 283 -12.16 6.21 18.79
CA ALA A 283 -13.52 5.82 19.14
C ALA A 283 -14.49 5.86 17.94
N SER A 284 -14.24 6.72 16.95
CA SER A 284 -15.05 6.91 15.73
C SER A 284 -14.32 6.48 14.45
N SER A 285 -13.52 5.41 14.52
CA SER A 285 -12.69 4.89 13.44
C SER A 285 -13.51 4.16 12.36
N GLY A 286 -14.29 4.93 11.59
CA GLY A 286 -15.09 4.43 10.48
C GLY A 286 -15.41 5.51 9.45
N ARG A 287 -14.46 5.80 8.57
CA ARG A 287 -14.62 6.34 7.19
C ARG A 287 -13.25 6.70 6.60
N GLY A 288 -12.32 5.74 6.58
CA GLY A 288 -11.22 5.82 5.61
C GLY A 288 -11.82 5.76 4.20
N ILE A 289 -11.23 6.45 3.24
CA ILE A 289 -11.72 6.63 1.86
C ILE A 289 -11.52 5.31 1.08
N GLY A 290 -12.27 4.30 1.47
CA GLY A 290 -12.35 3.01 0.82
C GLY A 290 -13.53 2.30 1.46
N GLU A 291 -14.57 2.02 0.69
CA GLU A 291 -15.76 1.32 1.18
C GLU A 291 -15.32 0.10 2.01
N SER A 292 -15.69 0.11 3.30
CA SER A 292 -15.45 -0.96 4.26
C SER A 292 -16.25 -2.20 3.84
N ARG A 293 -15.76 -2.91 2.82
CA ARG A 293 -16.36 -4.13 2.29
C ARG A 293 -15.48 -5.34 2.59
N LEU A 294 -16.13 -6.44 2.94
CA LEU A 294 -15.48 -7.75 2.96
C LEU A 294 -15.02 -8.05 1.54
N THR A 295 -13.71 -8.29 1.35
CA THR A 295 -13.17 -8.52 0.01
C THR A 295 -12.93 -10.02 -0.17
N PRO A 296 -13.79 -10.73 -0.94
CA PRO A 296 -13.55 -12.12 -1.28
C PRO A 296 -12.33 -12.26 -2.19
N ILE A 297 -11.60 -13.36 -2.07
CA ILE A 297 -10.54 -13.72 -3.01
C ILE A 297 -11.17 -14.48 -4.18
N ASP A 298 -11.18 -13.86 -5.36
CA ASP A 298 -11.96 -14.33 -6.51
C ASP A 298 -11.46 -15.67 -7.04
N HIS A 299 -10.13 -15.84 -7.09
CA HIS A 299 -9.49 -17.07 -7.60
C HIS A 299 -9.87 -18.32 -6.80
N VAL A 300 -10.37 -18.17 -5.58
CA VAL A 300 -10.87 -19.29 -4.74
C VAL A 300 -12.38 -19.22 -4.53
N ALA A 301 -13.11 -18.66 -5.50
CA ALA A 301 -14.57 -18.51 -5.49
C ALA A 301 -15.12 -17.83 -4.23
N GLY A 302 -14.35 -16.90 -3.64
CA GLY A 302 -14.74 -16.18 -2.43
C GLY A 302 -14.84 -17.06 -1.17
N LEU A 303 -14.21 -18.24 -1.15
CA LEU A 303 -14.15 -19.10 0.04
C LEU A 303 -13.38 -18.45 1.20
N ILE A 304 -12.43 -17.58 0.89
CA ILE A 304 -11.70 -16.76 1.85
C ILE A 304 -11.95 -15.29 1.52
N SER A 305 -12.17 -14.47 2.55
CA SER A 305 -12.31 -13.01 2.43
C SER A 305 -11.38 -12.28 3.40
N LEU A 306 -10.93 -11.09 3.04
CA LEU A 306 -10.09 -10.21 3.86
C LEU A 306 -10.82 -8.92 4.24
N CYS A 307 -10.52 -8.40 5.44
CA CYS A 307 -10.94 -7.06 5.86
C CYS A 307 -10.10 -6.50 7.03
N SER A 308 -10.30 -5.23 7.38
CA SER A 308 -9.79 -4.63 8.62
C SER A 308 -10.69 -4.94 9.82
N THR A 309 -10.21 -4.80 11.05
CA THR A 309 -11.04 -4.93 12.26
C THR A 309 -12.16 -3.90 12.34
N SER A 310 -11.94 -2.68 11.84
CA SER A 310 -12.98 -1.66 11.71
C SER A 310 -14.10 -2.08 10.75
N THR A 311 -13.72 -2.61 9.59
CA THR A 311 -14.67 -3.16 8.60
C THR A 311 -15.40 -4.38 9.15
N LEU A 312 -14.68 -5.23 9.88
CA LEU A 312 -15.24 -6.41 10.52
C LEU A 312 -16.36 -6.01 11.48
N ARG A 313 -16.16 -4.96 12.29
CA ARG A 313 -17.18 -4.44 13.22
C ARG A 313 -18.45 -4.01 12.50
N SER A 314 -18.34 -3.27 11.39
CA SER A 314 -19.50 -2.87 10.59
C SER A 314 -20.16 -4.03 9.84
N ALA A 315 -19.38 -5.04 9.44
CA ALA A 315 -19.85 -6.18 8.66
C ALA A 315 -20.40 -7.34 9.51
N MET A 316 -20.32 -7.25 10.86
CA MET A 316 -20.77 -8.29 11.78
C MET A 316 -22.19 -8.83 11.50
N PRO A 317 -23.22 -7.99 11.24
CA PRO A 317 -24.57 -8.49 10.93
C PRO A 317 -24.62 -9.33 9.64
N LEU A 318 -23.86 -8.94 8.62
CA LEU A 318 -23.77 -9.69 7.36
C LEU A 318 -23.04 -11.03 7.56
N ILE A 319 -22.00 -11.05 8.38
CA ILE A 319 -21.24 -12.26 8.72
C ILE A 319 -22.11 -13.26 9.49
N ALA A 320 -22.91 -12.76 10.44
CA ALA A 320 -23.83 -13.57 11.22
C ALA A 320 -24.89 -14.26 10.33
N THR A 321 -25.50 -13.51 9.42
CA THR A 321 -26.56 -14.00 8.51
C THR A 321 -26.04 -14.97 7.44
N SER A 322 -24.82 -14.77 6.95
CA SER A 322 -24.19 -15.63 5.94
C SER A 322 -23.54 -16.90 6.48
N GLY A 323 -23.53 -17.10 7.81
CA GLY A 323 -22.95 -18.29 8.44
C GLY A 323 -21.43 -18.40 8.28
N MET A 324 -20.73 -17.29 8.00
CA MET A 324 -19.29 -17.29 7.83
C MET A 324 -18.56 -17.52 9.15
N ALA A 325 -17.36 -18.10 9.06
CA ALA A 325 -16.42 -18.19 10.17
C ALA A 325 -15.44 -17.01 10.12
N VAL A 326 -14.96 -16.57 11.27
CA VAL A 326 -14.12 -15.37 11.40
C VAL A 326 -12.83 -15.70 12.14
N VAL A 327 -11.71 -15.30 11.55
CA VAL A 327 -10.41 -15.19 12.21
C VAL A 327 -10.10 -13.72 12.43
N CYS A 328 -10.06 -13.26 13.68
CA CYS A 328 -9.78 -11.87 14.03
C CYS A 328 -8.44 -11.75 14.77
N LEU A 329 -7.51 -11.02 14.17
CA LEU A 329 -6.17 -10.75 14.70
C LEU A 329 -6.08 -9.29 15.14
N THR A 330 -5.90 -9.02 16.42
CA THR A 330 -5.84 -7.62 16.91
C THR A 330 -4.85 -7.46 18.03
N SER A 331 -4.31 -6.25 18.17
CA SER A 331 -3.53 -5.83 19.33
C SER A 331 -4.38 -5.18 20.43
N HIS A 332 -5.66 -4.91 20.16
CA HIS A 332 -6.59 -4.23 21.05
C HIS A 332 -7.51 -5.20 21.82
N ASP A 333 -8.27 -4.65 22.76
CA ASP A 333 -9.25 -5.41 23.53
C ASP A 333 -10.36 -5.98 22.62
N LEU A 334 -10.65 -7.25 22.82
CA LEU A 334 -11.62 -8.05 22.08
C LEU A 334 -13.04 -7.92 22.63
N CYS A 335 -13.25 -7.19 23.74
CA CYS A 335 -14.56 -7.05 24.39
C CYS A 335 -15.69 -6.67 23.42
N TRP A 336 -15.42 -5.85 22.40
CA TRP A 336 -16.44 -5.45 21.43
C TRP A 336 -16.95 -6.60 20.53
N LEU A 337 -16.16 -7.66 20.32
CA LEU A 337 -16.57 -8.85 19.56
C LEU A 337 -17.49 -9.75 20.38
N TRP A 338 -17.21 -9.90 21.68
CA TRP A 338 -18.01 -10.73 22.58
C TRP A 338 -19.33 -10.07 22.99
N ASN A 339 -19.35 -8.74 23.11
CA ASN A 339 -20.57 -8.01 23.45
C ASN A 339 -21.65 -8.09 22.37
N ALA A 340 -21.34 -8.56 21.17
CA ALA A 340 -22.26 -8.56 20.05
C ALA A 340 -23.24 -9.75 20.04
N ASN A 341 -23.02 -10.86 20.78
CA ASN A 341 -23.88 -12.07 20.78
C ASN A 341 -24.33 -12.58 19.39
N THR A 342 -23.70 -12.14 18.30
CA THR A 342 -24.17 -12.31 16.92
C THR A 342 -23.58 -13.54 16.24
N ILE A 343 -22.47 -14.06 16.74
CA ILE A 343 -21.74 -15.18 16.15
C ILE A 343 -21.53 -16.26 17.21
N GLU A 344 -21.77 -17.51 16.83
CA GLU A 344 -21.52 -18.66 17.70
C GLU A 344 -20.02 -18.76 18.03
N PRO A 345 -19.64 -19.07 19.29
CA PRO A 345 -18.23 -19.17 19.67
C PRO A 345 -17.42 -20.15 18.81
N SER A 346 -18.05 -21.19 18.26
CA SER A 346 -17.41 -22.16 17.36
C SER A 346 -17.00 -21.58 16.00
N ARG A 347 -17.60 -20.45 15.59
CA ARG A 347 -17.35 -19.75 14.32
C ARG A 347 -16.45 -18.53 14.47
N LEU A 348 -15.93 -18.27 15.66
CA LEU A 348 -15.06 -17.12 15.93
C LEU A 348 -13.74 -17.57 16.55
N LEU A 349 -12.64 -17.27 15.86
CA LEU A 349 -11.29 -17.38 16.39
C LEU A 349 -10.70 -15.97 16.56
N CYS A 350 -10.51 -15.54 17.80
CA CYS A 350 -9.85 -14.27 18.11
C CYS A 350 -8.48 -14.51 18.74
N ILE A 351 -7.45 -13.88 18.17
CA ILE A 351 -6.08 -14.00 18.69
C ILE A 351 -5.50 -12.61 18.92
N THR A 352 -5.19 -12.30 20.18
CA THR A 352 -4.52 -11.05 20.54
C THR A 352 -3.03 -11.16 20.25
N SER A 353 -2.52 -10.34 19.34
CA SER A 353 -1.11 -10.35 18.93
C SER A 353 -0.34 -9.19 19.56
N PRO A 354 0.71 -9.45 20.34
CA PRO A 354 1.54 -8.38 20.91
C PRO A 354 2.35 -7.68 19.81
N ALA A 355 2.69 -6.41 20.01
CA ALA A 355 3.53 -5.67 19.07
C ALA A 355 5.02 -6.12 19.10
N GLY A 356 5.76 -5.78 18.05
CA GLY A 356 7.21 -5.92 17.98
C GLY A 356 7.72 -7.37 17.84
N LYS A 357 8.94 -7.64 18.33
CA LYS A 357 9.61 -8.95 18.18
C LYS A 357 8.83 -10.10 18.81
N ARG A 358 8.17 -9.86 19.95
CA ARG A 358 7.28 -10.84 20.60
C ARG A 358 6.11 -11.22 19.70
N GLY A 359 5.52 -10.24 19.02
CA GLY A 359 4.50 -10.44 18.00
C GLY A 359 4.92 -11.35 16.87
N GLN A 360 6.15 -11.22 16.38
CA GLN A 360 6.66 -12.06 15.29
C GLN A 360 6.78 -13.54 15.69
N HIS A 361 7.25 -13.81 16.91
CA HIS A 361 7.33 -15.17 17.43
C HIS A 361 5.93 -15.74 17.70
N HIS A 362 5.03 -14.94 18.25
CA HIS A 362 3.64 -15.31 18.47
C HIS A 362 2.90 -15.60 17.16
N PHE A 363 3.14 -14.79 16.13
CA PHE A 363 2.58 -15.01 14.80
C PHE A 363 2.96 -16.38 14.23
N LEU A 364 4.25 -16.72 14.32
CA LEU A 364 4.78 -17.99 13.83
C LEU A 364 4.30 -19.21 14.64
N ARG A 365 4.29 -19.12 15.98
CA ARG A 365 4.05 -20.27 16.87
C ARG A 365 2.60 -20.44 17.30
N THR A 366 1.78 -19.41 17.21
CA THR A 366 0.40 -19.41 17.71
C THR A 366 -0.59 -19.01 16.63
N VAL A 367 -0.43 -17.83 16.03
CA VAL A 367 -1.40 -17.31 15.05
C VAL A 367 -1.53 -18.22 13.84
N LEU A 368 -0.41 -18.57 13.19
CA LEU A 368 -0.44 -19.41 11.99
C LEU A 368 -1.01 -20.81 12.27
N PRO A 369 -0.52 -21.61 13.25
CA PRO A 369 -1.07 -22.94 13.52
C PRO A 369 -2.57 -22.93 13.84
N GLN A 370 -3.02 -22.04 14.73
CA GLN A 370 -4.41 -21.98 15.16
C GLN A 370 -5.32 -21.53 14.03
N SER A 371 -4.93 -20.47 13.30
CA SER A 371 -5.72 -19.95 12.19
C SER A 371 -5.84 -20.97 11.06
N VAL A 372 -4.75 -21.64 10.69
CA VAL A 372 -4.76 -22.67 9.64
C VAL A 372 -5.66 -23.85 10.01
N THR A 373 -5.60 -24.30 11.28
CA THR A 373 -6.44 -25.41 11.77
C THR A 373 -7.92 -25.02 11.72
N PHE A 374 -8.25 -23.83 12.21
CA PHE A 374 -9.61 -23.30 12.21
C PHE A 374 -10.17 -23.10 10.80
N ILE A 375 -9.37 -22.49 9.91
CA ILE A 375 -9.73 -22.29 8.49
C ILE A 375 -10.00 -23.64 7.83
N LYS A 376 -9.13 -24.63 8.04
CA LYS A 376 -9.30 -25.99 7.49
C LYS A 376 -10.64 -26.61 7.89
N GLN A 377 -10.95 -26.60 9.19
CA GLN A 377 -12.16 -27.19 9.73
C GLN A 377 -13.42 -26.57 9.14
N HIS A 378 -13.47 -25.23 9.04
CA HIS A 378 -14.65 -24.54 8.51
C HIS A 378 -14.80 -24.68 6.99
N LEU A 379 -13.69 -24.66 6.23
CA LEU A 379 -13.74 -24.90 4.79
C LEU A 379 -14.18 -26.35 4.46
N ILE A 380 -13.72 -27.36 5.22
CA ILE A 380 -14.22 -28.75 5.08
C ILE A 380 -15.72 -28.82 5.38
N GLY A 381 -16.19 -28.04 6.36
CA GLY A 381 -17.61 -27.90 6.66
C GLY A 381 -18.42 -27.10 5.63
N GLY A 382 -17.84 -26.71 4.50
CA GLY A 382 -18.50 -25.95 3.43
C GLY A 382 -18.74 -24.47 3.77
N ARG A 383 -18.12 -23.94 4.82
CA ARG A 383 -18.28 -22.55 5.25
C ARG A 383 -17.19 -21.66 4.69
N ARG A 384 -17.56 -20.43 4.33
CA ARG A 384 -16.60 -19.39 3.95
C ARG A 384 -15.94 -18.80 5.20
N VAL A 385 -14.70 -18.32 5.06
CA VAL A 385 -13.92 -17.77 6.16
C VAL A 385 -13.49 -16.33 5.88
N CYS A 386 -13.75 -15.44 6.83
CA CYS A 386 -13.23 -14.08 6.83
C CYS A 386 -12.00 -13.98 7.75
N ILE A 387 -10.91 -13.39 7.26
CA ILE A 387 -9.70 -13.15 8.03
C ILE A 387 -9.51 -11.63 8.16
N ALA A 388 -9.47 -11.15 9.39
CA ALA A 388 -9.32 -9.73 9.70
C ALA A 388 -8.06 -9.46 10.53
N CYS A 389 -7.42 -8.33 10.27
CA CYS A 389 -6.42 -7.77 11.17
C CYS A 389 -6.60 -6.25 11.33
N ASP A 390 -5.88 -5.62 12.28
CA ASP A 390 -6.05 -4.19 12.57
C ASP A 390 -5.96 -3.31 11.31
N SER A 391 -4.90 -3.49 10.50
CA SER A 391 -4.77 -2.77 9.21
C SER A 391 -5.58 -3.37 8.06
N GLY A 392 -6.04 -4.61 8.20
CA GLY A 392 -6.58 -5.43 7.12
C GLY A 392 -5.59 -5.82 6.01
N SER A 393 -4.32 -5.41 6.07
CA SER A 393 -3.36 -5.50 4.96
C SER A 393 -2.03 -6.19 5.28
N ASP A 394 -1.79 -6.60 6.53
CA ASP A 394 -0.52 -7.21 6.96
C ASP A 394 -0.67 -8.66 7.45
N THR A 395 -0.97 -8.86 8.73
CA THR A 395 -0.99 -10.21 9.33
C THR A 395 -2.13 -11.08 8.79
N SER A 396 -3.27 -10.49 8.48
CA SER A 396 -4.39 -11.18 7.80
C SER A 396 -3.97 -11.74 6.44
N VAL A 397 -3.20 -10.97 5.66
CA VAL A 397 -2.64 -11.39 4.37
C VAL A 397 -1.67 -12.54 4.58
N GLY A 398 -0.80 -12.49 5.60
CA GLY A 398 0.12 -13.58 5.93
C GLY A 398 -0.59 -14.91 6.27
N VAL A 399 -1.69 -14.86 7.03
CA VAL A 399 -2.54 -16.04 7.30
C VAL A 399 -3.23 -16.52 6.02
N CYS A 400 -3.76 -15.60 5.21
CA CYS A 400 -4.42 -15.93 3.96
C CYS A 400 -3.48 -16.63 2.97
N VAL A 401 -2.26 -16.10 2.75
CA VAL A 401 -1.23 -16.77 1.92
C VAL A 401 -0.96 -18.19 2.43
N THR A 402 -0.89 -18.37 3.75
CA THR A 402 -0.65 -19.68 4.37
C THR A 402 -1.79 -20.66 4.08
N ALA A 403 -3.04 -20.23 4.25
CA ALA A 403 -4.20 -21.05 3.95
C ALA A 403 -4.31 -21.38 2.45
N LEU A 404 -4.08 -20.40 1.57
CA LEU A 404 -4.07 -20.56 0.13
C LEU A 404 -2.98 -21.50 -0.36
N ALA A 405 -1.80 -21.47 0.27
CA ALA A 405 -0.70 -22.36 -0.07
C ALA A 405 -0.94 -23.81 0.38
N LEU A 406 -1.61 -24.00 1.52
CA LEU A 406 -1.83 -25.34 2.10
C LEU A 406 -3.05 -26.06 1.56
N PHE A 407 -4.11 -25.33 1.18
CA PHE A 407 -5.42 -25.95 0.91
C PHE A 407 -5.95 -25.71 -0.50
N PHE A 408 -5.27 -24.93 -1.34
CA PHE A 408 -5.76 -24.58 -2.67
C PHE A 408 -4.73 -24.92 -3.75
N ARG A 409 -5.21 -25.62 -4.78
CA ARG A 409 -4.43 -25.92 -6.00
C ARG A 409 -4.36 -24.70 -6.90
N GLU A 410 -3.51 -24.75 -7.93
CA GLU A 410 -3.26 -23.63 -8.84
C GLU A 410 -4.51 -23.14 -9.59
N ASP A 411 -5.46 -24.04 -9.84
CA ASP A 411 -6.76 -23.73 -10.44
C ASP A 411 -7.77 -23.08 -9.47
N GLY A 412 -7.39 -22.89 -8.19
CA GLY A 412 -8.26 -22.34 -7.16
C GLY A 412 -9.15 -23.36 -6.46
N SER A 413 -9.04 -24.65 -6.79
CA SER A 413 -9.85 -25.71 -6.17
C SER A 413 -9.39 -26.05 -4.74
N PHE A 414 -10.35 -26.21 -3.82
CA PHE A 414 -10.09 -26.54 -2.42
C PHE A 414 -9.80 -28.04 -2.23
N HIS A 415 -8.62 -28.36 -1.71
CA HIS A 415 -8.13 -29.73 -1.47
C HIS A 415 -7.53 -29.86 -0.06
N PRO A 416 -8.31 -30.29 0.94
CA PRO A 416 -7.87 -30.32 2.35
C PRO A 416 -7.00 -31.53 2.73
N GLN A 417 -6.95 -32.57 1.89
CA GLN A 417 -6.25 -33.84 2.15
C GLN A 417 -4.84 -33.90 1.55
N ASP A 418 -4.55 -33.10 0.52
CA ASP A 418 -3.17 -32.82 0.12
C ASP A 418 -2.58 -31.92 1.20
N SER A 419 -1.83 -32.47 2.15
CA SER A 419 -0.89 -31.67 2.93
C SER A 419 0.18 -31.17 1.96
N GLY A 420 -0.13 -30.07 1.24
CA GLY A 420 0.65 -29.51 0.13
C GLY A 420 2.09 -29.10 0.49
N GLN A 421 2.51 -29.34 1.74
CA GLN A 421 3.86 -29.16 2.27
C GLN A 421 4.93 -29.84 1.41
N ASN A 422 4.63 -30.94 0.70
CA ASN A 422 5.65 -31.66 -0.08
C ASN A 422 6.12 -30.94 -1.35
N ASN A 423 5.39 -29.90 -1.83
CA ASN A 423 5.74 -29.16 -3.05
C ASN A 423 5.79 -27.64 -2.87
N LEU A 424 5.81 -27.12 -1.64
CA LEU A 424 5.83 -25.67 -1.41
C LEU A 424 7.16 -25.04 -1.86
N SER A 425 7.06 -24.01 -2.68
CA SER A 425 8.19 -23.19 -3.12
C SER A 425 7.91 -21.71 -2.87
N LYS A 426 8.96 -20.89 -2.82
CA LYS A 426 8.80 -19.42 -2.76
C LYS A 426 8.01 -18.87 -3.96
N GLY A 427 8.08 -19.54 -5.11
CA GLY A 427 7.30 -19.20 -6.31
C GLY A 427 5.81 -19.33 -6.05
N ILE A 428 5.36 -20.46 -5.49
CA ILE A 428 3.96 -20.70 -5.14
C ILE A 428 3.45 -19.63 -4.17
N LEU A 429 4.23 -19.31 -3.12
CA LEU A 429 3.84 -18.28 -2.14
C LEU A 429 3.72 -16.89 -2.77
N SER A 430 4.60 -16.57 -3.72
CA SER A 430 4.52 -15.35 -4.51
C SER A 430 3.23 -15.33 -5.34
N THR A 431 2.91 -16.42 -6.04
CA THR A 431 1.67 -16.55 -6.82
C THR A 431 0.42 -16.43 -5.93
N ARG A 432 0.38 -17.07 -4.76
CA ARG A 432 -0.74 -16.93 -3.81
C ARG A 432 -0.90 -15.49 -3.31
N LEU A 433 0.20 -14.78 -3.11
CA LEU A 433 0.15 -13.36 -2.79
C LEU A 433 -0.38 -12.52 -3.96
N GLN A 434 -0.05 -12.86 -5.21
CA GLN A 434 -0.60 -12.21 -6.40
C GLN A 434 -2.11 -12.42 -6.50
N TRP A 435 -2.64 -13.60 -6.16
CA TRP A 435 -4.09 -13.84 -6.09
C TRP A 435 -4.77 -12.88 -5.12
N ILE A 436 -4.17 -12.69 -3.95
CA ILE A 436 -4.70 -11.77 -2.94
C ILE A 436 -4.66 -10.33 -3.45
N ILE A 437 -3.52 -9.88 -4.01
CA ILE A 437 -3.36 -8.50 -4.49
C ILE A 437 -4.31 -8.21 -5.65
N SER A 438 -4.57 -9.18 -6.52
CA SER A 438 -5.50 -9.04 -7.65
C SER A 438 -6.92 -8.72 -7.19
N SER A 439 -7.41 -9.37 -6.13
CA SER A 439 -8.75 -9.10 -5.57
C SER A 439 -8.75 -7.97 -4.51
N TYR A 440 -7.63 -7.78 -3.80
CA TYR A 440 -7.50 -6.83 -2.69
C TYR A 440 -6.20 -5.99 -2.83
N PRO A 441 -6.22 -4.92 -3.65
CA PRO A 441 -5.03 -4.13 -3.97
C PRO A 441 -4.37 -3.42 -2.78
N THR A 442 -5.09 -3.26 -1.65
CA THR A 442 -4.56 -2.69 -0.40
C THR A 442 -3.64 -3.65 0.34
N ALA A 443 -3.58 -4.93 -0.06
CA ALA A 443 -2.70 -5.93 0.54
C ALA A 443 -1.24 -5.47 0.51
N ASN A 444 -0.64 -5.32 1.69
CA ASN A 444 0.73 -4.82 1.82
C ASN A 444 1.45 -5.49 3.01
N PRO A 445 1.62 -6.82 2.97
CA PRO A 445 2.24 -7.54 4.06
C PRO A 445 3.69 -7.11 4.25
N THR A 446 4.07 -6.91 5.51
CA THR A 446 5.42 -6.51 5.88
C THR A 446 6.42 -7.61 5.52
N ARG A 447 7.67 -7.23 5.27
CA ARG A 447 8.76 -8.20 5.02
C ARG A 447 8.90 -9.19 6.19
N THR A 448 8.61 -8.74 7.41
CA THR A 448 8.60 -9.56 8.61
C THR A 448 7.48 -10.60 8.59
N THR A 449 6.25 -10.22 8.27
CA THR A 449 5.12 -11.15 8.15
C THR A 449 5.39 -12.22 7.09
N LEU A 450 5.81 -11.81 5.89
CA LEU A 450 6.14 -12.76 4.81
C LEU A 450 7.31 -13.67 5.19
N LYS A 451 8.33 -13.16 5.89
CA LYS A 451 9.42 -14.00 6.39
C LYS A 451 8.89 -15.09 7.33
N ARG A 452 7.97 -14.76 8.25
CA ARG A 452 7.38 -15.75 9.17
C ARG A 452 6.45 -16.73 8.46
N THR A 453 5.67 -16.27 7.48
CA THR A 453 4.89 -17.16 6.61
C THR A 453 5.79 -18.16 5.88
N ASN A 454 6.91 -17.69 5.31
CA ASN A 454 7.90 -18.55 4.66
C ASN A 454 8.55 -19.52 5.67
N ASP A 455 8.95 -19.02 6.85
CA ASP A 455 9.55 -19.85 7.91
C ASP A 455 8.56 -20.97 8.33
N PHE A 456 7.26 -20.68 8.42
CA PHE A 456 6.23 -21.65 8.78
C PHE A 456 6.02 -22.74 7.72
N LEU A 457 6.05 -22.35 6.43
CA LEU A 457 5.71 -23.23 5.32
C LEU A 457 6.90 -24.00 4.75
N LEU A 458 8.11 -23.42 4.80
CA LEU A 458 9.30 -23.95 4.12
C LEU A 458 10.37 -24.49 5.08
N SER A 459 10.23 -24.26 6.40
CA SER A 459 11.18 -24.88 7.34
C SER A 459 10.83 -26.35 7.52
N PRO A 460 11.80 -27.27 7.45
CA PRO A 460 11.55 -28.66 7.83
C PRO A 460 11.07 -28.67 9.28
N LEU A 461 9.93 -29.30 9.53
CA LEU A 461 9.44 -29.57 10.88
C LEU A 461 10.53 -30.34 11.63
N SER A 462 11.32 -29.64 12.42
CA SER A 462 12.29 -30.26 13.32
C SER A 462 11.52 -31.07 14.36
N GLY A 463 11.48 -32.38 14.16
CA GLY A 463 11.26 -33.41 15.18
C GLY A 463 9.87 -33.44 15.83
N GLY A 464 9.00 -34.32 15.32
CA GLY A 464 7.76 -34.68 16.00
C GLY A 464 7.10 -35.88 15.33
N SER A 465 7.39 -37.07 15.86
CA SER A 465 6.75 -38.36 15.54
C SER A 465 7.13 -39.00 14.20
N ARG A 466 8.35 -39.56 14.13
CA ARG A 466 8.49 -40.91 13.55
C ARG A 466 8.08 -41.87 14.66
N THR A 467 7.02 -42.60 14.39
CA THR A 467 6.50 -43.72 15.18
C THR A 467 7.64 -44.66 15.60
N LEU A 468 7.84 -44.78 16.91
CA LEU A 468 8.55 -45.90 17.54
C LEU A 468 7.58 -47.09 17.53
N GLU A 469 7.47 -47.79 16.40
CA GLU A 469 6.77 -49.09 16.36
C GLU A 469 7.50 -50.20 15.58
N ASP A 470 8.67 -49.94 14.98
CA ASP A 470 9.45 -50.96 14.26
C ASP A 470 10.74 -51.39 15.01
N ALA A 471 10.65 -51.54 16.32
CA ALA A 471 11.72 -52.13 17.14
C ALA A 471 11.18 -53.24 18.04
N ASN A 472 10.36 -54.14 17.50
CA ASN A 472 10.04 -55.39 18.18
C ASN A 472 9.64 -56.50 17.21
N ASN A 473 10.50 -56.82 16.23
CA ASN A 473 10.40 -58.09 15.53
C ASN A 473 11.74 -58.53 14.92
N ASN A 474 12.76 -58.78 15.75
CA ASN A 474 13.85 -59.67 15.34
C ASN A 474 14.65 -60.23 16.54
N ARG A 475 14.04 -61.14 17.30
CA ARG A 475 14.73 -62.17 18.08
C ARG A 475 13.85 -63.42 18.12
N GLY A 476 14.11 -64.34 17.20
CA GLY A 476 13.48 -65.65 17.13
C GLY A 476 13.88 -66.34 15.82
N GLY A 477 14.97 -67.09 15.86
CA GLY A 477 15.55 -67.81 14.72
C GLY A 477 17.06 -67.87 14.82
#